data_AF-A0A8B9HPK1-F1
#
_entry.id   AF-A0A8B9HPK1-F1
#
_cell.length_a   1.000
_cell.length_b   1.000
_cell.length_c   1.000
_cell.angle_alpha   90.00
_cell.angle_beta   90.00
_cell.angle_gamma   90.00
#
_symmetry.space_group_name_H-M   'P 1'
#
loop_
_entity.id
_entity.type
_entity.pdbx_description
1 polymer ?
#
loop_
_entity_poly.entity_id
_entity_poly.type
_entity_poly.pdbx_seq_one_letter_code
_entity_poly.pdbx_strand_id
1 'polypeptide(L)' 'MDDVWLVDFYAPWCGYCKKLEPIWFEVGAELKNSGSPVRVGKMDATAYSGMSGLRVVLIL' A
#
# COMPACT_ATOMS: atom_id res chain seq x y z
N MET A 1 -16.98 -4.42 -12.98
CA MET A 1 -16.73 -5.16 -11.72
C MET A 1 -15.25 -5.06 -11.52
N ASP A 2 -14.83 -3.94 -10.95
CA ASP A 2 -13.44 -3.50 -11.00
C ASP A 2 -13.03 -3.30 -9.55
N ASP A 3 -12.35 -4.30 -9.00
CA ASP A 3 -11.83 -4.24 -7.65
C ASP A 3 -10.60 -3.33 -7.63
N VAL A 4 -10.76 -2.13 -7.07
CA VAL A 4 -9.68 -1.14 -6.97
C VAL A 4 -8.85 -1.43 -5.73
N TRP A 5 -7.53 -1.59 -5.92
CA TRP A 5 -6.60 -1.86 -4.83
C TRP A 5 -5.59 -0.72 -4.67
N LEU A 6 -5.39 -0.32 -3.42
CA LEU A 6 -4.32 0.55 -2.98
C LEU A 6 -3.26 -0.33 -2.29
N VAL A 7 -2.03 -0.37 -2.82
CA VAL A 7 -0.97 -1.25 -2.30
C VAL A 7 0.27 -0.46 -1.93
N ASP A 8 0.71 -0.59 -0.68
CA ASP A 8 2.01 -0.09 -0.23
C ASP A 8 3.10 -1.13 -0.53
N PHE A 9 4.06 -0.74 -1.36
CA PHE A 9 5.22 -1.54 -1.70
C PHE A 9 6.37 -1.16 -0.77
N TYR A 10 6.52 -1.92 0.31
CA TYR A 10 7.49 -1.62 1.36
C TYR A 10 8.75 -2.48 1.25
N ALA A 11 9.83 -2.02 1.86
CA ALA A 11 11.00 -2.85 2.12
C ALA A 11 11.19 -3.02 3.63
N PRO A 12 11.54 -4.23 4.14
CA PRO A 12 11.62 -4.50 5.58
C PRO A 12 12.71 -3.68 6.30
N TRP A 13 13.71 -3.21 5.55
CA TRP A 13 14.79 -2.35 6.04
C TRP A 13 14.52 -0.85 5.86
N CYS A 14 13.43 -0.46 5.20
CA CYS A 14 13.12 0.95 4.96
C CYS A 14 12.49 1.60 6.22
N GLY A 15 13.21 2.54 6.83
CA GLY A 15 12.72 3.28 7.99
C GLY A 15 11.49 4.15 7.70
N TYR A 16 11.34 4.65 6.47
CA TYR A 16 10.17 5.45 6.07
C TYR A 16 8.90 4.59 5.98
N CYS A 17 9.00 3.39 5.40
CA CYS A 17 7.86 2.46 5.32
C CYS A 17 7.34 2.08 6.72
N LYS A 18 8.25 1.89 7.69
CA LYS A 18 7.86 1.60 9.08
C LYS A 18 7.06 2.73 9.73
N LYS A 19 7.34 3.99 9.36
CA LYS A 19 6.57 5.15 9.82
C LYS A 19 5.21 5.26 9.13
N LEU A 20 5.11 4.78 7.89
CA LEU A 20 3.87 4.79 7.11
C LEU A 20 2.90 3.67 7.56
N GLU A 21 3.41 2.54 8.06
CA GLU A 21 2.60 1.39 8.49
C GLU A 21 1.36 1.73 9.37
N PRO A 22 1.47 2.52 10.46
CA PRO A 22 0.29 2.88 11.25
C PRO A 22 -0.73 3.71 10.47
N ILE A 23 -0.25 4.66 9.64
CA ILE A 23 -1.10 5.53 8.82
C ILE A 23 -1.79 4.70 7.73
N TRP A 24 -1.09 3.73 7.14
CA TRP A 24 -1.64 2.84 6.12
C TRP A 24 -2.78 1.98 6.67
N PHE A 25 -2.67 1.56 7.93
CA PHE A 25 -3.74 0.84 8.62
C PHE A 25 -4.96 1.72 8.88
N GLU A 26 -4.76 2.97 9.29
CA GLU A 26 -5.83 3.96 9.48
C GLU A 26 -6.58 4.22 8.16
N VAL A 27 -5.86 4.44 7.06
CA VAL A 27 -6.46 4.62 5.73
C VAL A 27 -7.33 3.43 5.33
N GLY A 28 -6.86 2.21 5.57
CA GLY A 28 -7.65 0.99 5.32
C GLY A 28 -8.93 0.93 6.16
N ALA A 29 -8.86 1.34 7.43
CA ALA A 29 -10.02 1.39 8.31
C ALA A 29 -11.03 2.46 7.86
N GLU A 30 -10.57 3.65 7.49
CA GLU A 30 -11.42 4.74 7.01
C GLU A 30 -12.11 4.41 5.67
N LEU A 31 -11.38 3.82 4.73
CA LEU A 31 -11.94 3.39 3.44
C LEU A 31 -13.01 2.30 3.62
N LYS A 32 -12.78 1.38 4.57
CA LYS A 32 -13.78 0.37 4.92
C LYS A 32 -15.01 1.00 5.59
N ASN A 33 -14.81 1.93 6.51
CA ASN A 33 -15.89 2.60 7.24
C ASN A 33 -16.73 3.54 6.35
N SER A 34 -16.11 4.16 5.34
CA SER A 34 -16.80 5.01 4.36
C SER A 34 -17.59 4.23 3.31
N GLY A 35 -17.53 2.89 3.32
CA GLY A 35 -18.19 2.04 2.32
C GLY A 35 -17.54 2.12 0.93
N SER A 36 -16.28 2.56 0.86
CA SER A 36 -15.54 2.63 -0.40
C SER A 36 -15.29 1.21 -0.96
N PRO A 37 -15.40 1.00 -2.28
CA PRO A 37 -15.05 -0.27 -2.90
C PRO A 37 -13.54 -0.52 -2.95
N VAL A 38 -12.71 0.45 -2.52
CA VAL A 38 -11.26 0.38 -2.56
C VAL A 38 -10.73 -0.51 -1.44
N ARG A 39 -9.91 -1.49 -1.80
CA ARG A 39 -9.22 -2.38 -0.85
C ARG A 39 -7.78 -1.93 -0.65
N VAL A 40 -7.27 -2.05 0.58
CA VAL A 40 -5.91 -1.63 0.93
C VAL A 40 -5.06 -2.85 1.28
N GLY A 41 -3.84 -2.91 0.77
CA GLY A 41 -2.88 -4.00 1.03
C GLY A 41 -1.44 -3.50 1.14
N LYS A 42 -0.53 -4.36 1.60
CA LYS A 42 0.91 -4.10 1.60
C LYS A 42 1.66 -5.31 1.05
N MET A 43 2.72 -5.06 0.29
CA MET A 43 3.57 -6.09 -0.30
C MET A 43 5.05 -5.77 -0.13
N ASP A 44 5.86 -6.80 0.15
CA ASP A 44 7.31 -6.66 0.24
C ASP A 44 7.91 -6.53 -1.17
N ALA A 45 8.45 -5.34 -1.44
CA ALA A 45 9.07 -5.00 -2.71
C ALA A 45 10.37 -5.77 -2.98
N THR A 46 11.05 -6.22 -1.93
CA THR A 46 12.36 -6.90 -2.01
C THR A 46 12.23 -8.37 -2.39
N ALA A 47 11.04 -8.95 -2.20
CA ALA A 47 10.76 -10.33 -2.58
C ALA A 47 10.63 -10.55 -4.09
N TYR A 48 10.51 -9.49 -4.91
CA TYR A 48 10.34 -9.61 -6.36
C TYR A 48 11.22 -8.63 -7.13
N SER A 49 12.23 -9.16 -7.83
CA SER A 49 13.24 -8.42 -8.60
C SER A 49 12.68 -7.57 -9.75
N GLY A 50 11.49 -7.90 -10.26
CA GLY A 50 10.82 -7.19 -11.36
C GLY A 50 9.98 -5.98 -10.94
N MET A 51 9.81 -5.72 -9.64
CA MET A 51 8.98 -4.60 -9.15
C MET A 51 9.75 -3.29 -9.02
N SER A 52 11.05 -3.31 -9.31
CA SER A 52 11.94 -2.13 -9.40
C SER A 52 11.53 -1.11 -10.47
N GLY A 53 10.62 -1.47 -11.39
CA GLY A 53 10.15 -0.62 -12.48
C GLY A 53 8.66 -0.23 -12.42
N LEU A 54 7.87 -0.71 -11.44
CA LEU A 54 6.52 -0.21 -11.29
C LEU A 54 6.61 1.21 -10.73
N ARG A 55 6.05 2.17 -11.47
CA ARG A 55 5.71 3.49 -10.99
C ARG A 55 4.70 3.28 -9.86
N VAL A 56 5.21 3.04 -8.66
CA VAL A 56 4.45 2.95 -7.43
C VAL A 56 3.58 4.19 -7.46
N VAL A 57 2.27 3.98 -7.50
CA VAL A 57 1.30 5.06 -7.40
C VAL A 57 1.36 5.54 -5.95
N LEU A 58 2.45 6.24 -5.66
CA LEU A 58 2.56 7.18 -4.59
C LEU A 58 1.63 8.31 -5.01
N ILE A 59 0.36 8.21 -4.61
CA ILE A 59 -0.54 9.35 -4.62
C ILE A 59 0.03 10.29 -3.53
N LEU A 60 1.04 11.08 -3.90
CA LEU A 60 1.26 12.40 -3.34
C LEU A 60 0.65 13.41 -4.31
#